data_AF-A0A4Q5SSB5-F1
#
_entry.id   AF-A0A4Q5SSB5-F1
#
_cell.length_a   1.000
_cell.length_b   1.000
_cell.length_c   1.000
_cell.angle_alpha   90.00
_cell.angle_beta   90.00
_cell.angle_gamma   90.00
#
_symmetry.space_group_name_H-M   'P 1'
#
loop_
_entity.id
_entity.type
_entity.pdbx_description
1 polymer ?
#
loop_
_entity_poly.entity_id
_entity_poly.type
_entity_poly.pdbx_seq_one_letter_code
_entity_poly.pdbx_strand_id
1 'polypeptide(L)'
;MKKLVYYFLGLALLVSACKKNDELTLPDNLVNFSVKTLGLGAEDDEAEVTLQLGRTAETEVKVELELLPGGVTYGTHFTTEPAAVNNKLTLTIPAGSTSAKFKVIKADGILLNGDETINFTLKTVSGGSQVVLGGDTELKLSFSSIVSEGAELTLQGGEGASAAVNSVYVDLSANQQSSVVRKSWDLGFFSGADFRVRINNTTAASAVMVDKTDINAVTAADVDLDALALGFGFGTLDVVDDTQGDLTKTVIGEVSATEGNNKVYVINRVATGAAGVPADLIKVRILRNGNDYTLQYAKLEETTFKTLTVQKSATANFTFVSFDTDGVVTVEPAKDRWDFVWGYSVYFTNFGTGLVPYAFSDLVFANHLGDVETAEVLTSTVSYDAFAEANLSAVTLTKNRNTIGSGWRATTGAVGVKADRFYVIKDAAGNVYKLKFISFTTQDGGVRGYPKLQYALVKKGE
;
A
#
# COMPACT_ATOMS: atom_id res chain seq x y z
N MET A 1 60.02 -2.33 61.22
CA MET A 1 60.02 -3.61 60.47
C MET A 1 59.60 -3.29 59.04
N LYS A 2 60.54 -2.94 58.16
CA LYS A 2 61.13 -3.87 57.16
C LYS A 2 60.08 -4.75 56.47
N LYS A 3 59.67 -4.36 55.26
CA LYS A 3 59.81 -5.12 53.99
C LYS A 3 59.36 -4.18 52.84
N LEU A 4 60.27 -3.74 51.96
CA LEU A 4 60.73 -4.43 50.72
C LEU A 4 59.54 -4.62 49.74
N VAL A 5 59.56 -4.30 48.44
CA VAL A 5 60.66 -4.13 47.48
C VAL A 5 60.10 -3.57 46.15
N TYR A 6 60.86 -2.63 45.59
CA TYR A 6 61.26 -2.37 44.18
C TYR A 6 60.32 -2.57 42.96
N TYR A 7 60.28 -1.48 42.19
CA TYR A 7 60.61 -1.33 40.76
C TYR A 7 60.34 -2.50 39.82
N PHE A 8 59.64 -2.22 38.72
CA PHE A 8 60.22 -2.51 37.39
C PHE A 8 59.65 -1.58 36.31
N LEU A 9 60.58 -0.93 35.61
CA LEU A 9 60.42 -0.20 34.36
C LEU A 9 60.26 -1.23 33.22
N GLY A 10 59.30 -1.07 32.32
CA GLY A 10 59.10 -2.06 31.25
C GLY A 10 58.21 -1.63 30.10
N LEU A 11 58.85 -1.10 29.06
CA LEU A 11 58.61 -1.38 27.64
C LEU A 11 57.25 -0.96 27.02
N ALA A 12 57.28 0.19 26.34
CA ALA A 12 56.31 0.53 25.30
C ALA A 12 56.53 -0.39 24.08
N LEU A 13 55.70 -1.43 23.95
CA LEU A 13 55.57 -2.24 22.75
C LEU A 13 54.47 -1.65 21.86
N LEU A 14 54.89 -0.92 20.82
CA LEU A 14 54.09 -0.67 19.62
C LEU A 14 53.89 -2.01 18.91
N VAL A 15 52.83 -2.73 19.28
CA VAL A 15 52.31 -3.83 18.46
C VAL A 15 51.45 -3.22 17.36
N SER A 16 52.05 -3.01 16.19
CA SER A 16 51.34 -3.10 14.91
C SER A 16 50.86 -4.53 14.74
N ALA A 17 49.78 -4.89 15.42
CA ALA A 17 49.00 -6.06 15.08
C ALA A 17 48.07 -5.64 13.94
N CYS A 18 48.49 -5.91 12.70
CA CYS A 18 47.56 -6.11 11.60
C CYS A 18 46.59 -7.23 12.02
N LYS A 19 45.46 -6.88 12.64
CA LYS A 19 44.28 -7.70 12.49
C LYS A 19 43.93 -7.55 11.01
N LYS A 20 44.18 -8.62 10.24
CA LYS A 20 43.31 -8.91 9.10
C LYS A 20 41.89 -8.74 9.64
N ASN A 21 41.24 -7.64 9.25
CA ASN A 21 39.81 -7.71 9.10
C ASN A 21 39.64 -8.82 8.07
N ASP A 22 39.30 -10.02 8.51
CA ASP A 22 38.53 -10.90 7.67
C ASP A 22 37.30 -10.07 7.32
N GLU A 23 37.33 -9.43 6.15
CA GLU A 23 36.13 -8.82 5.58
C GLU A 23 35.12 -9.95 5.52
N LEU A 24 34.18 -9.94 6.47
CA LEU A 24 33.08 -10.87 6.51
C LEU A 24 32.31 -10.62 5.22
N THR A 25 32.58 -11.44 4.20
CA THR A 25 31.86 -11.37 2.94
C THR A 25 30.42 -11.70 3.25
N LEU A 26 29.53 -10.75 3.00
CA LEU A 26 28.10 -10.96 3.17
C LEU A 26 27.66 -12.17 2.31
N PRO A 27 26.66 -12.94 2.76
CA PRO A 27 26.14 -14.05 1.98
C PRO A 27 25.56 -13.55 0.66
N ASP A 28 25.46 -14.46 -0.31
CA ASP A 28 24.88 -14.17 -1.62
C ASP A 28 23.49 -13.50 -1.49
N ASN A 29 23.27 -12.46 -2.28
CA ASN A 29 21.97 -11.81 -2.39
C ASN A 29 21.18 -12.49 -3.51
N LEU A 30 20.14 -13.25 -3.14
CA LEU A 30 19.39 -14.04 -4.10
C LEU A 30 18.30 -13.20 -4.77
N VAL A 31 18.24 -13.23 -6.10
CA VAL A 31 17.13 -12.68 -6.88
C VAL A 31 16.12 -13.78 -7.26
N ASN A 32 14.84 -13.50 -7.02
CA ASN A 32 13.73 -14.43 -7.27
C ASN A 32 12.54 -13.69 -7.88
N PHE A 33 11.64 -14.41 -8.54
CA PHE A 33 10.26 -13.93 -8.66
C PHE A 33 9.62 -13.89 -7.26
N SER A 34 8.82 -12.86 -7.00
CA SER A 34 8.11 -12.72 -5.71
C SER A 34 6.99 -13.76 -5.52
N VAL A 35 6.46 -14.30 -6.62
CA VAL A 35 5.42 -15.33 -6.65
C VAL A 35 5.70 -16.30 -7.79
N LYS A 36 5.12 -17.51 -7.73
CA LYS A 36 5.28 -18.56 -8.77
C LYS A 36 4.19 -18.57 -9.81
N THR A 37 3.03 -18.00 -9.48
CA THR A 37 1.86 -17.95 -10.34
C THR A 37 1.18 -16.60 -10.22
N LEU A 38 0.68 -16.08 -11.34
CA LEU A 38 -0.13 -14.86 -11.40
C LEU A 38 -1.35 -15.11 -12.30
N GLY A 39 -2.49 -14.54 -11.93
CA GLY A 39 -3.67 -14.47 -12.78
C GLY A 39 -3.79 -13.10 -13.44
N LEU A 40 -4.29 -13.08 -14.67
CA LEU A 40 -4.71 -11.89 -15.39
C LEU A 40 -6.11 -12.17 -15.95
N GLY A 41 -7.13 -11.74 -15.21
CA GLY A 41 -8.53 -11.99 -15.52
C GLY A 41 -8.99 -11.32 -16.82
N ALA A 42 -10.21 -11.66 -17.23
CA ALA A 42 -10.80 -11.13 -18.46
C ALA A 42 -10.96 -9.61 -18.43
N GLU A 43 -11.23 -9.03 -17.26
CA GLU A 43 -11.42 -7.59 -17.06
C GLU A 43 -10.12 -6.86 -16.66
N ASP A 44 -9.01 -7.58 -16.47
CA ASP A 44 -7.72 -6.98 -16.08
C ASP A 44 -6.91 -6.59 -17.32
N ASP A 45 -6.52 -5.32 -17.43
CA ASP A 45 -5.75 -4.82 -18.58
C ASP A 45 -4.26 -5.17 -18.49
N GLU A 46 -3.73 -5.26 -17.28
CA GLU A 46 -2.31 -5.52 -17.04
C GLU A 46 -2.05 -6.32 -15.77
N ALA A 47 -0.91 -7.00 -15.74
CA ALA A 47 -0.37 -7.63 -14.55
C ALA A 47 1.06 -7.14 -14.28
N GLU A 48 1.33 -6.81 -13.01
CA GLU A 48 2.67 -6.43 -12.56
C GLU A 48 3.43 -7.64 -12.02
N VAL A 49 4.61 -7.90 -12.59
CA VAL A 49 5.51 -8.96 -12.15
C VAL A 49 6.66 -8.34 -11.36
N THR A 50 6.87 -8.80 -10.12
CA THR A 50 7.92 -8.29 -9.23
C THR A 50 9.06 -9.30 -9.06
N LEU A 51 10.29 -8.82 -9.29
CA LEU A 51 11.53 -9.48 -8.85
C LEU A 51 11.95 -8.94 -7.49
N GLN A 52 12.44 -9.81 -6.62
CA GLN A 52 12.80 -9.47 -5.25
C GLN A 52 14.19 -10.01 -4.90
N LEU A 53 14.97 -9.17 -4.22
CA LEU A 53 16.24 -9.48 -3.57
C LEU A 53 16.03 -9.76 -2.08
N GLY A 54 16.88 -10.62 -1.51
CA GLY A 54 16.91 -10.88 -0.07
C GLY A 54 17.46 -9.71 0.76
N ARG A 55 18.29 -8.85 0.16
CA ARG A 55 18.82 -7.61 0.75
C ARG A 55 18.92 -6.51 -0.28
N THR A 56 19.05 -5.27 0.19
CA THR A 56 19.23 -4.08 -0.68
C THR A 56 20.41 -4.27 -1.62
N ALA A 57 20.23 -3.90 -2.89
CA ALA A 57 21.29 -3.86 -3.88
C ALA A 57 22.28 -2.74 -3.56
N GLU A 58 23.57 -3.06 -3.43
CA GLU A 58 24.62 -2.05 -3.16
C GLU A 58 24.96 -1.24 -4.42
N THR A 59 24.84 -1.88 -5.59
CA THR A 59 24.98 -1.28 -6.91
C THR A 59 23.84 -1.77 -7.80
N GLU A 60 23.67 -1.14 -8.96
CA GLU A 60 22.67 -1.57 -9.94
C GLU A 60 22.84 -3.06 -10.32
N VAL A 61 21.73 -3.79 -10.33
CA VAL A 61 21.64 -5.20 -10.76
C VAL A 61 20.80 -5.28 -12.03
N LYS A 62 21.28 -5.99 -13.04
CA LYS A 62 20.54 -6.28 -14.27
C LYS A 62 20.20 -7.76 -14.32
N VAL A 63 18.93 -8.07 -14.52
CA VAL A 63 18.40 -9.41 -14.61
C VAL A 63 17.84 -9.62 -16.00
N GLU A 64 18.38 -10.59 -16.75
CA GLU A 64 17.80 -11.05 -18.01
C GLU A 64 16.84 -12.20 -17.72
N LEU A 65 15.62 -12.09 -18.26
CA LEU A 65 14.60 -13.12 -18.20
C LEU A 65 14.10 -13.47 -19.59
N GLU A 66 13.77 -14.74 -19.78
CA GLU A 66 13.12 -15.26 -20.99
C GLU A 66 11.61 -15.36 -20.73
N LEU A 67 10.81 -15.07 -21.75
CA LEU A 67 9.36 -15.29 -21.74
C LEU A 67 8.98 -16.30 -22.82
N LEU A 68 8.21 -17.30 -22.44
CA LEU A 68 7.68 -18.35 -23.31
C LEU A 68 6.14 -18.26 -23.32
N PRO A 69 5.55 -17.59 -24.33
CA PRO A 69 4.10 -17.51 -24.48
C PRO A 69 3.52 -18.86 -24.93
N GLY A 70 2.36 -19.23 -24.39
CA GLY A 70 1.56 -20.38 -24.78
C GLY A 70 0.12 -19.95 -25.07
N GLY A 71 -0.35 -20.17 -26.30
CA GLY A 71 -1.69 -19.73 -26.74
C GLY A 71 -1.82 -18.22 -27.01
N VAL A 72 -0.83 -17.42 -26.61
CA VAL A 72 -0.73 -15.97 -26.88
C VAL A 72 0.53 -15.61 -27.66
N THR A 73 0.55 -14.41 -28.25
CA THR A 73 1.61 -13.93 -29.16
C THR A 73 2.02 -12.53 -28.76
N TYR A 74 3.31 -12.30 -28.51
CA TYR A 74 3.85 -10.99 -28.16
C TYR A 74 3.64 -9.99 -29.30
N GLY A 75 3.22 -8.77 -28.99
CA GLY A 75 2.89 -7.70 -29.95
C GLY A 75 1.52 -7.84 -30.61
N THR A 76 0.81 -8.95 -30.43
CA THR A 76 -0.56 -9.16 -30.93
C THR A 76 -1.56 -9.28 -29.79
N HIS A 77 -1.31 -10.21 -28.87
CA HIS A 77 -2.20 -10.49 -27.73
C HIS A 77 -1.74 -9.78 -26.45
N PHE A 78 -0.44 -9.50 -26.33
CA PHE A 78 0.10 -8.79 -25.18
C PHE A 78 1.44 -8.13 -25.51
N THR A 79 1.86 -7.17 -24.69
CA THR A 79 3.21 -6.59 -24.67
C THR A 79 3.76 -6.60 -23.25
N THR A 80 5.03 -6.19 -23.08
CA THR A 80 5.59 -5.92 -21.76
C THR A 80 6.10 -4.49 -21.66
N GLU A 81 6.20 -3.98 -20.43
CA GLU A 81 6.89 -2.75 -20.10
C GLU A 81 7.97 -3.03 -19.03
N PRO A 82 9.28 -2.93 -19.34
CA PRO A 82 9.84 -2.55 -20.64
C PRO A 82 9.55 -3.57 -21.75
N ALA A 83 9.69 -3.17 -23.02
CA ALA A 83 9.41 -4.04 -24.15
C ALA A 83 10.42 -5.19 -24.25
N ALA A 84 9.94 -6.42 -24.37
CA ALA A 84 10.77 -7.56 -24.67
C ALA A 84 11.27 -7.54 -26.12
N VAL A 85 12.49 -8.03 -26.33
CA VAL A 85 13.11 -8.19 -27.64
C VAL A 85 13.58 -9.64 -27.77
N ASN A 86 13.18 -10.32 -28.85
CA ASN A 86 13.51 -11.74 -29.09
C ASN A 86 13.16 -12.64 -27.89
N ASN A 87 11.96 -12.49 -27.33
CA ASN A 87 11.49 -13.22 -26.15
C ASN A 87 12.36 -13.06 -24.91
N LYS A 88 13.11 -11.96 -24.81
CA LYS A 88 13.92 -11.61 -23.65
C LYS A 88 13.58 -10.22 -23.14
N LEU A 89 13.62 -10.08 -21.83
CA LEU A 89 13.44 -8.82 -21.13
C LEU A 89 14.63 -8.62 -20.19
N THR A 90 15.16 -7.41 -20.14
CA THR A 90 16.18 -7.02 -19.16
C THR A 90 15.56 -6.05 -18.18
N LEU A 91 15.57 -6.44 -16.90
CA LEU A 91 15.07 -5.61 -15.81
C LEU A 91 16.22 -5.13 -14.93
N THR A 92 16.15 -3.87 -14.52
CA THR A 92 17.15 -3.24 -13.65
C THR A 92 16.60 -3.06 -12.25
N ILE A 93 17.30 -3.59 -11.24
CA ILE A 93 17.09 -3.27 -9.82
C ILE A 93 18.10 -2.17 -9.45
N PRO A 94 17.65 -0.95 -9.14
CA PRO A 94 18.54 0.15 -8.79
C PRO A 94 19.33 -0.11 -7.49
N ALA A 95 20.48 0.55 -7.37
CA ALA A 95 21.20 0.61 -6.11
C ALA A 95 20.30 1.25 -5.03
N GLY A 96 20.27 0.69 -3.83
CA GLY A 96 19.38 1.12 -2.75
C GLY A 96 18.01 0.43 -2.74
N SER A 97 17.61 -0.22 -3.84
CA SER A 97 16.35 -0.94 -3.93
C SER A 97 16.49 -2.42 -3.55
N THR A 98 15.38 -3.07 -3.20
CA THR A 98 15.32 -4.52 -2.99
C THR A 98 14.53 -5.24 -4.09
N SER A 99 13.93 -4.51 -5.02
CA SER A 99 13.02 -5.06 -6.01
C SER A 99 13.02 -4.26 -7.30
N ALA A 100 12.53 -4.90 -8.36
CA ALA A 100 12.16 -4.24 -9.60
C ALA A 100 10.91 -4.91 -10.19
N LYS A 101 10.18 -4.17 -11.02
CA LYS A 101 8.89 -4.57 -11.56
C LYS A 101 8.87 -4.40 -13.07
N PHE A 102 8.14 -5.27 -13.75
CA PHE A 102 7.76 -5.08 -15.14
C PHE A 102 6.28 -5.40 -15.32
N LYS A 103 5.66 -4.84 -16.35
CA LYS A 103 4.26 -5.08 -16.67
C LYS A 103 4.11 -6.06 -17.81
N VAL A 104 3.04 -6.85 -17.76
CA VAL A 104 2.47 -7.58 -18.89
C VAL A 104 1.17 -6.89 -19.21
N ILE A 105 1.04 -6.34 -20.42
CA ILE A 105 -0.10 -5.53 -20.84
C ILE A 105 -0.88 -6.34 -21.87
N LYS A 106 -2.15 -6.60 -21.59
CA LYS A 106 -3.07 -7.31 -22.48
C LYS A 106 -3.48 -6.37 -23.61
N ALA A 107 -3.60 -6.90 -24.83
CA ALA A 107 -4.14 -6.11 -25.94
C ALA A 107 -5.66 -6.00 -25.86
N ASP A 108 -6.19 -4.84 -26.26
CA ASP A 108 -7.63 -4.58 -26.24
C ASP A 108 -8.39 -5.46 -27.24
N GLY A 109 -9.59 -5.91 -26.84
CA GLY A 109 -10.54 -6.57 -27.74
C GLY A 109 -10.11 -7.96 -28.24
N ILE A 110 -9.11 -8.58 -27.61
CA ILE A 110 -8.68 -9.94 -27.94
C ILE A 110 -9.64 -10.98 -27.37
N LEU A 111 -9.76 -12.11 -28.07
CA LEU A 111 -10.48 -13.28 -27.57
C LEU A 111 -9.47 -14.26 -26.96
N LEU A 112 -9.69 -14.61 -25.70
CA LEU A 112 -8.90 -15.58 -24.94
C LEU A 112 -9.82 -16.71 -24.48
N ASN A 113 -9.31 -17.93 -24.46
CA ASN A 113 -10.05 -19.14 -24.07
C ASN A 113 -9.84 -19.46 -22.59
N GLY A 114 -8.92 -18.77 -21.91
CA GLY A 114 -8.63 -18.88 -20.48
C GLY A 114 -7.58 -19.93 -20.12
N ASP A 115 -7.02 -20.62 -21.12
CA ASP A 115 -5.90 -21.55 -20.99
C ASP A 115 -4.56 -20.96 -21.46
N GLU A 116 -4.58 -19.73 -21.98
CA GLU A 116 -3.38 -19.04 -22.43
C GLU A 116 -2.48 -18.60 -21.27
N THR A 117 -1.17 -18.70 -21.48
CA THR A 117 -0.17 -18.50 -20.42
C THR A 117 1.10 -17.84 -20.94
N ILE A 118 1.90 -17.26 -20.04
CA ILE A 118 3.30 -16.93 -20.28
C ILE A 118 4.13 -17.53 -19.14
N ASN A 119 5.13 -18.33 -19.49
CA ASN A 119 6.13 -18.77 -18.53
C ASN A 119 7.35 -17.85 -18.61
N PHE A 120 7.71 -17.24 -17.49
CA PHE A 120 8.92 -16.43 -17.37
C PHE A 120 10.01 -17.24 -16.65
N THR A 121 11.25 -17.12 -17.10
CA THR A 121 12.41 -17.79 -16.49
C THR A 121 13.57 -16.81 -16.33
N LEU A 122 14.10 -16.65 -15.12
CA LEU A 122 15.31 -15.87 -14.88
C LEU A 122 16.53 -16.60 -15.48
N LYS A 123 17.33 -15.91 -16.29
CA LYS A 123 18.46 -16.52 -17.02
C LYS A 123 19.81 -16.07 -16.49
N THR A 124 20.05 -14.77 -16.45
CA THR A 124 21.34 -14.22 -16.06
C THR A 124 21.17 -13.02 -15.15
N VAL A 125 22.13 -12.84 -14.25
CA VAL A 125 22.26 -11.67 -13.40
C VAL A 125 23.64 -11.07 -13.67
N SER A 126 23.69 -9.76 -13.84
CA SER A 126 24.92 -9.01 -14.02
C SER A 126 24.85 -7.68 -13.27
N GLY A 127 25.98 -7.11 -12.87
CA GLY A 127 25.99 -6.03 -11.87
C GLY A 127 25.64 -6.57 -10.47
N GLY A 128 25.72 -5.72 -9.45
CA GLY A 128 25.55 -6.13 -8.04
C GLY A 128 26.62 -7.10 -7.54
N SER A 129 27.50 -6.65 -6.65
CA SER A 129 28.44 -7.56 -5.98
C SER A 129 27.67 -8.67 -5.24
N GLN A 130 27.99 -9.93 -5.52
CA GLN A 130 27.41 -11.13 -4.87
C GLN A 130 25.90 -11.34 -5.10
N VAL A 131 25.33 -10.80 -6.18
CA VAL A 131 23.93 -11.12 -6.55
C VAL A 131 23.89 -12.33 -7.46
N VAL A 132 23.09 -13.34 -7.11
CA VAL A 132 22.93 -14.59 -7.86
C VAL A 132 21.45 -14.98 -7.96
N LEU A 133 21.11 -15.87 -8.88
CA LEU A 133 19.76 -16.44 -8.98
C LEU A 133 19.42 -17.24 -7.72
N GLY A 134 18.21 -17.05 -7.20
CA GLY A 134 17.70 -17.84 -6.09
C GLY A 134 17.01 -19.13 -6.53
N GLY A 135 16.08 -19.62 -5.71
CA GLY A 135 15.35 -20.87 -5.96
C GLY A 135 14.05 -20.69 -6.75
N ASP A 136 13.45 -19.51 -6.72
CA ASP A 136 12.18 -19.22 -7.40
C ASP A 136 12.46 -18.44 -8.69
N THR A 137 13.01 -19.14 -9.68
CA THR A 137 13.46 -18.58 -10.97
C THR A 137 12.44 -18.73 -12.09
N GLU A 138 11.27 -19.30 -11.82
CA GLU A 138 10.19 -19.49 -12.78
C GLU A 138 8.88 -18.90 -12.26
N LEU A 139 8.12 -18.28 -13.17
CA LEU A 139 6.80 -17.72 -12.91
C LEU A 139 5.87 -18.08 -14.06
N LYS A 140 4.68 -18.59 -13.75
CA LYS A 140 3.60 -18.80 -14.71
C LYS A 140 2.53 -17.72 -14.58
N LEU A 141 2.36 -16.88 -15.60
CA LEU A 141 1.21 -16.00 -15.74
C LEU A 141 0.12 -16.71 -16.54
N SER A 142 -1.11 -16.71 -16.06
CA SER A 142 -2.29 -17.24 -16.78
C SER A 142 -3.21 -16.09 -17.17
N PHE A 143 -3.69 -16.08 -18.42
CA PHE A 143 -4.69 -15.12 -18.92
C PHE A 143 -6.11 -15.53 -18.51
N SER A 144 -6.25 -15.86 -17.22
CA SER A 144 -7.50 -16.18 -16.56
C SER A 144 -7.38 -15.85 -15.08
N SER A 145 -8.53 -15.68 -14.41
CA SER A 145 -8.55 -15.59 -12.96
C SER A 145 -8.07 -16.92 -12.37
N ILE A 146 -7.18 -16.83 -11.38
CA ILE A 146 -6.74 -17.96 -10.58
C ILE A 146 -7.37 -17.87 -9.19
N VAL A 147 -7.33 -18.98 -8.45
CA VAL A 147 -7.46 -18.94 -6.99
C VAL A 147 -6.13 -19.41 -6.44
N SER A 148 -5.35 -18.47 -5.91
CA SER A 148 -4.09 -18.77 -5.27
C SER A 148 -4.29 -19.75 -4.12
N GLU A 149 -3.46 -20.78 -4.04
CA GLU A 149 -3.39 -21.68 -2.87
C GLU A 149 -2.58 -21.06 -1.72
N GLY A 150 -1.86 -19.96 -1.98
CA GLY A 150 -1.01 -19.27 -1.02
C GLY A 150 0.36 -18.88 -1.58
N ALA A 151 0.95 -17.85 -0.97
CA ALA A 151 2.32 -17.42 -1.23
C ALA A 151 2.92 -16.69 -0.03
N GLU A 152 4.23 -16.47 -0.08
CA GLU A 152 4.87 -15.42 0.71
C GLU A 152 4.95 -14.16 -0.14
N LEU A 153 4.57 -13.01 0.42
CA LEU A 153 4.62 -11.72 -0.26
C LEU A 153 5.47 -10.74 0.54
N THR A 154 6.26 -9.94 -0.17
CA THR A 154 6.87 -8.72 0.36
C THR A 154 6.12 -7.53 -0.21
N LEU A 155 5.48 -6.74 0.65
CA LEU A 155 4.70 -5.57 0.25
C LEU A 155 5.64 -4.44 -0.20
N GLN A 156 5.33 -3.81 -1.33
CA GLN A 156 6.23 -2.87 -1.98
C GLN A 156 5.91 -1.41 -1.61
N GLY A 157 6.24 -1.01 -0.37
CA GLY A 157 5.96 0.32 0.17
C GLY A 157 6.80 1.48 -0.38
N GLY A 158 7.81 1.18 -1.21
CA GLY A 158 8.69 2.16 -1.85
C GLY A 158 9.81 2.69 -0.95
N GLU A 159 10.73 3.42 -1.57
CA GLU A 159 11.92 3.98 -0.90
C GLU A 159 11.55 5.15 0.01
N GLY A 160 11.28 4.83 1.27
CA GLY A 160 11.05 5.84 2.31
C GLY A 160 10.94 5.27 3.72
N ALA A 161 11.21 3.98 3.90
CA ALA A 161 11.10 3.29 5.18
C ALA A 161 9.76 3.56 5.89
N SER A 162 9.77 4.26 7.02
CA SER A 162 8.56 4.61 7.78
C SER A 162 7.63 5.59 7.07
N ALA A 163 8.06 6.23 5.99
CA ALA A 163 7.22 7.10 5.20
C ALA A 163 6.17 6.34 4.38
N ALA A 164 6.38 5.04 4.11
CA ALA A 164 5.55 4.18 3.24
C ALA A 164 5.02 4.98 2.04
N VAL A 165 5.93 5.25 1.09
CA VAL A 165 5.68 6.15 -0.05
C VAL A 165 4.47 5.68 -0.86
N ASN A 166 4.26 4.37 -0.92
CA ASN A 166 3.14 3.75 -1.61
C ASN A 166 2.10 3.21 -0.63
N SER A 167 0.83 3.34 -1.03
CA SER A 167 -0.24 2.44 -0.60
C SER A 167 -0.16 1.17 -1.44
N VAL A 168 -0.16 0.01 -0.78
CA VAL A 168 -0.01 -1.30 -1.42
C VAL A 168 -1.31 -2.06 -1.30
N TYR A 169 -2.05 -2.16 -2.40
CA TYR A 169 -3.27 -2.96 -2.52
C TYR A 169 -2.89 -4.40 -2.84
N VAL A 170 -3.53 -5.37 -2.20
CA VAL A 170 -3.20 -6.80 -2.36
C VAL A 170 -4.45 -7.58 -2.72
N ASP A 171 -4.37 -8.39 -3.76
CA ASP A 171 -5.34 -9.42 -4.14
C ASP A 171 -4.71 -10.79 -3.87
N LEU A 172 -5.20 -11.46 -2.83
CA LEU A 172 -4.71 -12.77 -2.43
C LEU A 172 -5.09 -13.83 -3.46
N SER A 173 -6.28 -13.74 -4.04
CA SER A 173 -6.76 -14.71 -5.02
C SER A 173 -5.90 -14.72 -6.28
N ALA A 174 -5.44 -13.55 -6.72
CA ALA A 174 -4.64 -13.37 -7.93
C ALA A 174 -3.12 -13.43 -7.73
N ASN A 175 -2.62 -13.60 -6.48
CA ASN A 175 -1.20 -13.41 -6.12
C ASN A 175 -0.65 -12.02 -6.47
N GLN A 176 -1.51 -11.00 -6.50
CA GLN A 176 -1.16 -9.70 -7.06
C GLN A 176 -1.07 -8.63 -5.97
N GLN A 177 -0.19 -7.66 -6.20
CA GLN A 177 -0.20 -6.40 -5.47
C GLN A 177 -0.06 -5.22 -6.45
N SER A 178 -0.64 -4.09 -6.10
CA SER A 178 -0.50 -2.82 -6.83
C SER A 178 -0.03 -1.74 -5.88
N SER A 179 1.07 -1.08 -6.23
CA SER A 179 1.64 0.02 -5.45
C SER A 179 1.24 1.36 -6.07
N VAL A 180 0.58 2.21 -5.30
CA VAL A 180 0.24 3.57 -5.74
C VAL A 180 0.87 4.59 -4.81
N VAL A 181 1.53 5.61 -5.37
CA VAL A 181 2.12 6.71 -4.61
C VAL A 181 1.01 7.36 -3.78
N ARG A 182 1.12 7.30 -2.45
CA ARG A 182 0.00 7.68 -1.57
C ARG A 182 -0.45 9.14 -1.74
N LYS A 183 0.45 10.00 -2.19
CA LYS A 183 0.22 11.43 -2.44
C LYS A 183 -0.34 11.74 -3.84
N SER A 184 -0.65 10.75 -4.67
CA SER A 184 -1.07 10.98 -6.07
C SER A 184 -2.50 11.49 -6.24
N TRP A 185 -3.27 11.61 -5.16
CA TRP A 185 -4.68 12.01 -5.17
C TRP A 185 -5.02 12.88 -3.97
N ASP A 186 -6.14 13.60 -4.04
CA ASP A 186 -6.58 14.53 -3.01
C ASP A 186 -8.00 14.23 -2.52
N LEU A 187 -8.90 13.88 -3.46
CA LEU A 187 -10.30 13.57 -3.19
C LEU A 187 -10.69 12.22 -3.79
N GLY A 188 -11.45 11.41 -3.04
CA GLY A 188 -12.10 10.19 -3.53
C GLY A 188 -13.62 10.37 -3.53
N PHE A 189 -14.25 10.27 -4.70
CA PHE A 189 -15.69 10.40 -4.91
C PHE A 189 -16.33 9.02 -4.92
N PHE A 190 -17.24 8.75 -3.98
CA PHE A 190 -17.81 7.42 -3.80
C PHE A 190 -18.69 7.04 -5.00
N SER A 191 -18.47 5.83 -5.52
CA SER A 191 -19.16 5.31 -6.70
C SER A 191 -20.48 4.59 -6.40
N GLY A 192 -20.79 4.33 -5.12
CA GLY A 192 -22.06 3.71 -4.72
C GLY A 192 -23.26 4.65 -4.86
N ALA A 193 -24.40 4.27 -4.25
CA ALA A 193 -25.64 5.05 -4.38
C ALA A 193 -25.56 6.44 -3.72
N ASP A 194 -24.91 6.53 -2.57
CA ASP A 194 -24.78 7.78 -1.82
C ASP A 194 -23.81 8.77 -2.49
N PHE A 195 -23.92 10.04 -2.12
CA PHE A 195 -23.04 11.10 -2.62
C PHE A 195 -22.03 11.52 -1.55
N ARG A 196 -21.01 10.68 -1.36
CA ARG A 196 -19.98 10.85 -0.32
C ARG A 196 -18.62 11.12 -0.96
N VAL A 197 -17.84 11.98 -0.32
CA VAL A 197 -16.49 12.34 -0.76
C VAL A 197 -15.55 12.24 0.43
N ARG A 198 -14.41 11.59 0.23
CA ARG A 198 -13.34 11.48 1.22
C ARG A 198 -12.12 12.31 0.80
N ILE A 199 -11.40 12.84 1.76
CA ILE A 199 -10.10 13.46 1.60
C ILE A 199 -8.97 12.42 1.72
N ASN A 200 -7.77 12.80 1.28
CA ASN A 200 -6.62 11.90 1.35
C ASN A 200 -6.05 11.76 2.77
N ASN A 201 -6.61 10.83 3.56
CA ASN A 201 -6.06 10.46 4.87
C ASN A 201 -4.61 9.97 4.81
N THR A 202 -4.13 9.51 3.65
CA THR A 202 -2.75 9.06 3.50
C THR A 202 -1.76 10.22 3.46
N THR A 203 -2.17 11.46 3.18
CA THR A 203 -1.30 12.65 3.30
C THR A 203 -1.47 13.37 4.64
N ALA A 204 -2.29 12.82 5.54
CA ALA A 204 -2.79 13.54 6.70
C ALA A 204 -3.45 14.86 6.28
N ALA A 205 -4.29 14.81 5.25
CA ALA A 205 -5.17 15.92 4.91
C ALA A 205 -6.19 16.18 6.03
N SER A 206 -6.60 17.43 6.16
CA SER A 206 -7.70 17.86 7.03
C SER A 206 -8.60 18.83 6.28
N ALA A 207 -9.84 19.00 6.74
CA ALA A 207 -10.78 19.94 6.15
C ALA A 207 -11.66 20.62 7.19
N VAL A 208 -12.12 21.83 6.86
CA VAL A 208 -13.12 22.58 7.62
C VAL A 208 -14.21 23.08 6.67
N MET A 209 -15.44 23.14 7.18
CA MET A 209 -16.58 23.70 6.45
C MET A 209 -16.62 25.22 6.65
N VAL A 210 -16.90 25.95 5.58
CA VAL A 210 -17.19 27.39 5.60
C VAL A 210 -18.66 27.56 5.24
N ASP A 211 -19.41 28.35 6.03
CA ASP A 211 -20.86 28.55 5.83
C ASP A 211 -21.16 29.50 4.66
N LYS A 212 -20.64 29.15 3.47
CA LYS A 212 -20.81 29.83 2.19
C LYS A 212 -21.02 28.78 1.11
N THR A 213 -21.84 29.13 0.12
CA THR A 213 -22.08 28.28 -1.06
C THR A 213 -21.44 28.87 -2.31
N ASP A 214 -20.97 30.12 -2.25
CA ASP A 214 -20.18 30.72 -3.31
C ASP A 214 -18.70 30.57 -2.97
N ILE A 215 -17.98 29.80 -3.78
CA ILE A 215 -16.54 29.56 -3.62
C ILE A 215 -15.71 30.84 -3.76
N ASN A 216 -16.17 31.81 -4.57
CA ASN A 216 -15.48 33.09 -4.73
C ASN A 216 -15.68 34.02 -3.53
N ALA A 217 -16.71 33.79 -2.72
CA ALA A 217 -16.95 34.54 -1.49
C ALA A 217 -16.09 34.04 -0.32
N VAL A 218 -15.42 32.89 -0.43
CA VAL A 218 -14.52 32.34 0.60
C VAL A 218 -13.12 32.93 0.47
N THR A 219 -12.63 33.46 1.59
CA THR A 219 -11.32 34.10 1.76
C THR A 219 -10.60 33.51 2.97
N ALA A 220 -9.31 33.80 3.15
CA ALA A 220 -8.59 33.38 4.36
C ALA A 220 -9.19 33.90 5.68
N ALA A 221 -9.95 35.01 5.66
CA ALA A 221 -10.60 35.53 6.85
C ALA A 221 -11.76 34.63 7.34
N ASP A 222 -12.24 33.72 6.49
CA ASP A 222 -13.34 32.80 6.80
C ASP A 222 -12.85 31.46 7.37
N VAL A 223 -11.53 31.25 7.46
CA VAL A 223 -10.92 29.95 7.79
C VAL A 223 -10.12 30.06 9.08
N ASP A 224 -10.47 29.21 10.05
CA ASP A 224 -9.61 28.96 11.20
C ASP A 224 -8.51 27.97 10.80
N LEU A 225 -7.30 28.48 10.55
CA LEU A 225 -6.16 27.66 10.16
C LEU A 225 -5.68 26.75 11.30
N ASP A 226 -5.93 27.10 12.56
CA ASP A 226 -5.53 26.28 13.70
C ASP A 226 -6.39 25.01 13.78
N ALA A 227 -7.66 25.09 13.36
CA ALA A 227 -8.55 23.93 13.28
C ALA A 227 -8.08 22.88 12.26
N LEU A 228 -7.30 23.27 11.25
CA LEU A 228 -6.76 22.38 10.22
C LEU A 228 -5.44 21.70 10.64
N ALA A 229 -4.84 22.06 11.78
CA ALA A 229 -3.58 21.49 12.23
C ALA A 229 -3.73 20.04 12.73
N LEU A 230 -2.83 19.14 12.31
CA LEU A 230 -2.77 17.75 12.76
C LEU A 230 -1.35 17.39 13.22
N GLY A 231 -1.23 16.52 14.22
CA GLY A 231 0.06 15.92 14.66
C GLY A 231 0.46 16.31 16.08
N PHE A 232 1.39 15.56 16.70
CA PHE A 232 1.89 15.78 18.08
C PHE A 232 0.83 16.04 19.17
N GLY A 233 -0.36 15.45 19.03
CA GLY A 233 -1.47 15.65 19.98
C GLY A 233 -2.39 16.82 19.67
N PHE A 234 -2.14 17.55 18.58
CA PHE A 234 -3.04 18.55 18.02
C PHE A 234 -4.05 17.93 17.04
N GLY A 235 -5.16 18.65 16.85
CA GLY A 235 -6.25 18.27 15.97
C GLY A 235 -7.31 17.42 16.66
N THR A 236 -8.46 17.35 16.01
CA THR A 236 -9.65 16.62 16.46
C THR A 236 -10.11 15.68 15.35
N LEU A 237 -10.86 14.63 15.70
CA LEU A 237 -11.28 13.63 14.70
C LEU A 237 -12.37 14.13 13.75
N ASP A 238 -12.97 15.28 14.00
CA ASP A 238 -14.01 15.92 13.16
C ASP A 238 -13.45 16.66 11.94
N VAL A 239 -12.14 16.92 11.88
CA VAL A 239 -11.49 17.57 10.73
C VAL A 239 -10.83 16.57 9.76
N VAL A 240 -11.01 15.27 9.98
CA VAL A 240 -10.54 14.18 9.11
C VAL A 240 -11.69 13.21 8.82
N ASP A 241 -11.56 12.39 7.79
CA ASP A 241 -12.54 11.32 7.58
C ASP A 241 -12.42 10.23 8.64
N ASP A 242 -13.55 9.61 8.97
CA ASP A 242 -13.60 8.50 9.91
C ASP A 242 -12.60 7.39 9.58
N THR A 243 -11.76 7.09 10.57
CA THR A 243 -10.64 6.14 10.42
C THR A 243 -11.11 4.68 10.32
N GLN A 244 -12.37 4.40 10.70
CA GLN A 244 -13.01 3.10 10.59
C GLN A 244 -13.69 2.87 9.24
N GLY A 245 -13.76 3.89 8.37
CA GLY A 245 -14.34 3.79 7.03
C GLY A 245 -15.83 4.06 6.96
N ASP A 246 -16.45 4.60 8.01
CA ASP A 246 -17.87 4.97 7.99
C ASP A 246 -18.11 6.16 7.06
N LEU A 247 -18.66 5.90 5.87
CA LEU A 247 -18.93 6.92 4.85
C LEU A 247 -19.93 7.99 5.33
N THR A 248 -20.70 7.72 6.39
CA THR A 248 -21.61 8.72 6.96
C THR A 248 -20.87 9.82 7.73
N LYS A 249 -19.60 9.55 8.09
CA LYS A 249 -18.71 10.40 8.89
C LYS A 249 -17.49 10.88 8.10
N THR A 250 -17.67 11.15 6.81
CA THR A 250 -16.71 11.94 6.04
C THR A 250 -16.72 13.39 6.51
N VAL A 251 -15.56 14.06 6.54
CA VAL A 251 -15.47 15.48 6.95
C VAL A 251 -16.24 16.38 5.99
N ILE A 252 -16.23 16.03 4.69
CA ILE A 252 -17.14 16.59 3.71
C ILE A 252 -18.47 15.86 3.85
N GLY A 253 -19.51 16.58 4.25
CA GLY A 253 -20.85 16.02 4.42
C GLY A 253 -21.41 15.45 3.11
N GLU A 254 -22.50 14.69 3.20
CA GLU A 254 -23.16 14.18 2.01
C GLU A 254 -23.53 15.32 1.06
N VAL A 255 -23.17 15.19 -0.21
CA VAL A 255 -23.51 16.18 -1.22
C VAL A 255 -25.01 16.16 -1.39
N SER A 256 -25.69 17.26 -1.10
CA SER A 256 -27.13 17.39 -1.17
C SER A 256 -27.61 17.45 -2.62
N ALA A 257 -28.79 16.87 -2.87
CA ALA A 257 -29.52 17.07 -4.12
C ALA A 257 -30.00 18.53 -4.29
N THR A 258 -30.08 19.32 -3.22
CA THR A 258 -30.37 20.75 -3.28
C THR A 258 -29.07 21.54 -3.36
N GLU A 259 -28.83 22.21 -4.50
CA GLU A 259 -27.55 22.89 -4.77
C GLU A 259 -27.16 23.91 -3.69
N GLY A 260 -28.13 24.69 -3.20
CA GLY A 260 -27.92 25.70 -2.15
C GLY A 260 -27.56 25.14 -0.77
N ASN A 261 -27.67 23.83 -0.56
CA ASN A 261 -27.25 23.17 0.68
C ASN A 261 -25.78 22.73 0.64
N ASN A 262 -25.14 22.75 -0.54
CA ASN A 262 -23.75 22.32 -0.71
C ASN A 262 -22.78 23.47 -0.38
N LYS A 263 -22.22 23.40 0.83
CA LYS A 263 -21.26 24.37 1.39
C LYS A 263 -19.86 24.21 0.81
N VAL A 264 -19.06 25.25 0.95
CA VAL A 264 -17.64 25.25 0.61
C VAL A 264 -16.85 24.64 1.76
N TYR A 265 -15.87 23.80 1.44
CA TYR A 265 -14.90 23.27 2.39
C TYR A 265 -13.52 23.81 2.04
N VAL A 266 -12.69 24.04 3.06
CA VAL A 266 -11.27 24.36 2.87
C VAL A 266 -10.45 23.19 3.37
N ILE A 267 -9.61 22.66 2.49
CA ILE A 267 -8.80 21.46 2.70
C ILE A 267 -7.34 21.89 2.85
N ASN A 268 -6.71 21.46 3.94
CA ASN A 268 -5.26 21.38 4.01
C ASN A 268 -4.82 20.04 3.44
N ARG A 269 -4.15 20.05 2.28
CA ARG A 269 -3.81 18.82 1.55
C ARG A 269 -2.79 17.94 2.28
N VAL A 270 -1.98 18.53 3.14
CA VAL A 270 -0.90 17.83 3.85
C VAL A 270 -0.64 18.47 5.21
N ALA A 271 -0.67 17.67 6.27
CA ALA A 271 -0.12 18.09 7.55
C ALA A 271 1.42 18.03 7.48
N THR A 272 2.09 19.12 7.82
CA THR A 272 3.52 19.07 8.14
C THR A 272 3.65 18.49 9.55
N GLY A 273 4.68 17.67 9.80
CA GLY A 273 4.74 16.86 11.01
C GLY A 273 4.77 17.67 12.31
N ALA A 274 5.25 18.91 12.32
CA ALA A 274 5.09 19.87 13.43
C ALA A 274 3.77 20.62 13.26
N ALA A 275 3.21 21.25 14.30
CA ALA A 275 2.06 22.16 14.20
C ALA A 275 2.39 23.41 13.33
N GLY A 276 2.66 23.17 12.05
CA GLY A 276 2.97 24.15 11.05
C GLY A 276 1.67 24.67 10.50
N VAL A 277 1.63 25.98 10.30
CA VAL A 277 0.50 26.67 9.69
C VAL A 277 0.16 25.97 8.37
N PRO A 278 -1.09 25.46 8.22
CA PRO A 278 -1.57 24.92 6.96
C PRO A 278 -1.27 25.87 5.81
N ALA A 279 -0.49 25.40 4.82
CA ALA A 279 0.02 26.25 3.74
C ALA A 279 -0.48 25.83 2.35
N ASP A 280 -0.86 24.55 2.18
CA ASP A 280 -1.38 24.03 0.91
C ASP A 280 -2.91 23.89 0.99
N LEU A 281 -3.57 25.04 0.85
CA LEU A 281 -5.00 25.22 1.09
C LEU A 281 -5.79 25.31 -0.21
N ILE A 282 -6.75 24.40 -0.38
CA ILE A 282 -7.68 24.38 -1.51
C ILE A 282 -9.10 24.56 -0.97
N LYS A 283 -9.85 25.51 -1.55
CA LYS A 283 -11.29 25.62 -1.33
C LYS A 283 -12.02 24.78 -2.36
N VAL A 284 -13.02 24.02 -1.93
CA VAL A 284 -13.82 23.13 -2.78
C VAL A 284 -15.32 23.31 -2.53
N ARG A 285 -16.12 23.25 -3.58
CA ARG A 285 -17.57 23.04 -3.50
C ARG A 285 -17.91 21.85 -4.38
N ILE A 286 -18.73 20.95 -3.85
CA ILE A 286 -19.10 19.72 -4.54
C ILE A 286 -20.61 19.70 -4.75
N LEU A 287 -21.04 19.40 -5.96
CA LEU A 287 -22.43 19.37 -6.38
C LEU A 287 -22.76 18.00 -6.98
N ARG A 288 -24.04 17.62 -6.96
CA ARG A 288 -24.52 16.49 -7.76
C ARG A 288 -24.67 16.92 -9.22
N ASN A 289 -24.36 16.03 -10.14
CA ASN A 289 -24.58 16.17 -11.58
C ASN A 289 -25.24 14.90 -12.11
N GLY A 290 -26.57 14.80 -12.00
CA GLY A 290 -27.27 13.55 -12.24
C GLY A 290 -26.82 12.47 -11.24
N ASN A 291 -26.26 11.37 -11.74
CA ASN A 291 -25.66 10.31 -10.91
C ASN A 291 -24.21 10.60 -10.50
N ASP A 292 -23.59 11.60 -11.10
CA ASP A 292 -22.18 11.95 -10.97
C ASP A 292 -21.97 13.19 -10.09
N TYR A 293 -20.74 13.67 -10.00
CA TYR A 293 -20.40 14.87 -9.24
C TYR A 293 -19.89 15.99 -10.14
N THR A 294 -20.08 17.22 -9.69
CA THR A 294 -19.34 18.39 -10.17
C THR A 294 -18.48 18.91 -9.01
N LEU A 295 -17.17 18.94 -9.22
CA LEU A 295 -16.20 19.54 -8.30
C LEU A 295 -15.84 20.94 -8.79
N GLN A 296 -16.03 21.94 -7.93
CA GLN A 296 -15.48 23.28 -8.09
C GLN A 296 -14.32 23.44 -7.12
N TYR A 297 -13.16 23.91 -7.57
CA TYR A 297 -11.98 24.03 -6.71
C TYR A 297 -11.05 25.17 -7.13
N ALA A 298 -10.37 25.75 -6.15
CA ALA A 298 -9.38 26.82 -6.34
C ALA A 298 -8.42 26.84 -5.15
N LYS A 299 -7.24 27.44 -5.30
CA LYS A 299 -6.45 27.81 -4.11
C LYS A 299 -7.24 28.82 -3.28
N LEU A 300 -7.00 28.85 -1.96
CA LEU A 300 -7.78 29.70 -1.04
C LEU A 300 -7.82 31.18 -1.48
N GLU A 301 -6.68 31.72 -1.90
CA GLU A 301 -6.52 33.13 -2.34
C GLU A 301 -6.92 33.39 -3.80
N GLU A 302 -7.26 32.37 -4.58
CA GLU A 302 -7.67 32.56 -5.98
C GLU A 302 -9.10 33.11 -6.08
N THR A 303 -9.30 34.02 -7.03
CA THR A 303 -10.59 34.70 -7.29
C THR A 303 -11.43 34.03 -8.37
N THR A 304 -10.89 32.99 -8.99
CA THR A 304 -11.55 32.14 -9.98
C THR A 304 -11.34 30.68 -9.60
N PHE A 305 -12.25 29.81 -10.04
CA PHE A 305 -12.19 28.38 -9.74
C PHE A 305 -12.25 27.54 -11.01
N LYS A 306 -11.70 26.34 -10.92
CA LYS A 306 -11.81 25.29 -11.93
C LYS A 306 -13.04 24.43 -11.65
N THR A 307 -13.59 23.83 -12.69
CA THR A 307 -14.72 22.89 -12.58
C THR A 307 -14.33 21.56 -13.24
N LEU A 308 -14.60 20.45 -12.56
CA LEU A 308 -14.39 19.10 -13.05
C LEU A 308 -15.67 18.27 -12.88
N THR A 309 -16.09 17.58 -13.93
CA THR A 309 -17.12 16.53 -13.81
C THR A 309 -16.44 15.23 -13.40
N VAL A 310 -16.90 14.61 -12.32
CA VAL A 310 -16.34 13.36 -11.79
C VAL A 310 -17.41 12.27 -11.91
N GLN A 311 -17.19 11.37 -12.86
CA GLN A 311 -18.12 10.26 -13.12
C GLN A 311 -17.94 9.15 -12.08
N LYS A 312 -19.06 8.58 -11.60
CA LYS A 312 -19.02 7.37 -10.77
C LYS A 312 -18.57 6.18 -11.61
N SER A 313 -17.83 5.27 -10.99
CA SER A 313 -17.39 4.03 -11.64
C SER A 313 -18.20 2.82 -11.17
N ALA A 314 -18.71 2.00 -12.09
CA ALA A 314 -19.40 0.76 -11.71
C ALA A 314 -18.45 -0.27 -11.07
N THR A 315 -17.16 -0.21 -11.41
CA THR A 315 -16.13 -1.21 -11.06
C THR A 315 -15.21 -0.79 -9.93
N ALA A 316 -15.18 0.49 -9.54
CA ALA A 316 -14.33 0.98 -8.44
C ALA A 316 -15.16 1.44 -7.24
N ASN A 317 -14.60 1.42 -6.03
CA ASN A 317 -15.25 1.99 -4.85
C ASN A 317 -15.33 3.53 -4.95
N PHE A 318 -14.28 4.14 -5.48
CA PHE A 318 -14.14 5.59 -5.64
C PHE A 318 -13.55 5.96 -6.99
N THR A 319 -13.98 7.10 -7.53
CA THR A 319 -13.25 7.83 -8.57
C THR A 319 -12.38 8.89 -7.89
N PHE A 320 -11.08 8.93 -8.21
CA PHE A 320 -10.13 9.80 -7.52
C PHE A 320 -9.76 11.02 -8.35
N VAL A 321 -9.54 12.16 -7.69
CA VAL A 321 -9.10 13.41 -8.31
C VAL A 321 -7.81 13.87 -7.66
N SER A 322 -6.91 14.44 -8.47
CA SER A 322 -5.72 15.16 -8.02
C SER A 322 -5.79 16.63 -8.46
N PHE A 323 -5.54 17.55 -7.53
CA PHE A 323 -5.46 18.96 -7.82
C PHE A 323 -4.19 19.34 -8.60
N ASP A 324 -3.14 18.51 -8.53
CA ASP A 324 -1.88 18.75 -9.25
C ASP A 324 -1.99 18.39 -10.75
N THR A 325 -2.82 17.39 -11.08
CA THR A 325 -3.07 16.96 -12.46
C THR A 325 -4.31 17.60 -13.08
N ASP A 326 -5.09 18.35 -12.28
CA ASP A 326 -6.38 18.91 -12.67
C ASP A 326 -7.37 17.88 -13.24
N GLY A 327 -7.36 16.65 -12.72
CA GLY A 327 -8.11 15.55 -13.33
C GLY A 327 -8.26 14.29 -12.47
N VAL A 328 -8.92 13.30 -13.10
CA VAL A 328 -9.10 11.97 -12.52
C VAL A 328 -7.80 11.17 -12.59
N VAL A 329 -7.49 10.43 -11.53
CA VAL A 329 -6.30 9.59 -11.41
C VAL A 329 -6.67 8.17 -10.98
N THR A 330 -5.87 7.18 -11.38
CA THR A 330 -6.04 5.78 -10.96
C THR A 330 -5.36 5.54 -9.62
N VAL A 331 -6.08 4.98 -8.63
CA VAL A 331 -5.55 4.80 -7.26
C VAL A 331 -5.88 3.43 -6.70
N GLU A 332 -7.16 3.10 -6.53
CA GLU A 332 -7.56 1.75 -6.15
C GLU A 332 -7.65 0.87 -7.41
N PRO A 333 -7.24 -0.41 -7.34
CA PRO A 333 -7.69 -1.40 -8.32
C PRO A 333 -9.23 -1.48 -8.36
N ALA A 334 -9.77 -2.21 -9.33
CA ALA A 334 -11.20 -2.54 -9.33
C ALA A 334 -11.61 -3.14 -7.98
N LYS A 335 -12.81 -2.82 -7.51
CA LYS A 335 -13.25 -3.10 -6.13
C LYS A 335 -13.36 -4.59 -5.78
N ASP A 336 -13.31 -5.47 -6.78
CA ASP A 336 -13.26 -6.93 -6.66
C ASP A 336 -11.85 -7.49 -6.88
N ARG A 337 -10.84 -6.65 -7.08
CA ARG A 337 -9.42 -6.99 -7.36
C ARG A 337 -8.45 -6.53 -6.27
N TRP A 338 -8.95 -6.42 -5.04
CA TRP A 338 -8.09 -6.24 -3.86
C TRP A 338 -8.85 -6.54 -2.57
N ASP A 339 -8.14 -7.16 -1.62
CA ASP A 339 -8.63 -7.59 -0.32
C ASP A 339 -8.32 -6.58 0.78
N PHE A 340 -7.09 -6.09 0.78
CA PHE A 340 -6.62 -5.12 1.75
C PHE A 340 -5.59 -4.16 1.16
N VAL A 341 -5.43 -3.03 1.83
CA VAL A 341 -4.38 -2.06 1.56
C VAL A 341 -3.48 -1.91 2.78
N TRP A 342 -2.17 -1.94 2.57
CA TRP A 342 -1.16 -1.59 3.55
C TRP A 342 -0.55 -0.22 3.22
N GLY A 343 -0.27 0.62 4.23
CA GLY A 343 0.47 1.85 4.00
C GLY A 343 0.48 2.82 5.17
N TYR A 344 0.57 4.11 4.83
CA TYR A 344 0.48 5.23 5.75
C TYR A 344 -0.91 5.88 5.70
N SER A 345 -1.50 6.17 6.85
CA SER A 345 -2.79 6.86 6.94
C SER A 345 -2.94 7.55 8.29
N VAL A 346 -3.81 8.55 8.34
CA VAL A 346 -4.44 8.98 9.60
C VAL A 346 -5.19 7.80 10.19
N TYR A 347 -4.98 7.59 11.50
CA TYR A 347 -5.74 6.73 12.39
C TYR A 347 -5.98 7.52 13.68
N PHE A 348 -5.97 6.88 14.84
CA PHE A 348 -6.13 7.57 16.12
C PHE A 348 -5.15 7.06 17.18
N THR A 349 -4.95 7.87 18.20
CA THR A 349 -4.27 7.50 19.44
C THR A 349 -4.94 8.19 20.63
N ASN A 350 -4.62 7.76 21.86
CA ASN A 350 -5.09 8.41 23.08
C ASN A 350 -3.89 8.82 23.94
N PHE A 351 -3.69 10.12 24.13
CA PHE A 351 -2.64 10.66 25.01
C PHE A 351 -3.13 10.94 26.45
N GLY A 352 -4.32 10.47 26.80
CA GLY A 352 -4.91 10.56 28.14
C GLY A 352 -6.17 11.45 28.24
N THR A 353 -6.41 12.30 27.25
CA THR A 353 -7.55 13.25 27.22
C THR A 353 -8.63 12.90 26.19
N GLY A 354 -8.50 11.76 25.49
CA GLY A 354 -9.42 11.34 24.43
C GLY A 354 -8.68 10.91 23.17
N LEU A 355 -9.45 10.49 22.15
CA LEU A 355 -8.89 10.13 20.85
C LEU A 355 -8.54 11.37 20.05
N VAL A 356 -7.32 11.38 19.49
CA VAL A 356 -6.85 12.40 18.56
C VAL A 356 -6.39 11.75 17.25
N PRO A 357 -6.47 12.45 16.11
CA PRO A 357 -5.92 11.96 14.86
C PRO A 357 -4.41 11.74 14.98
N TYR A 358 -3.95 10.59 14.48
CA TYR A 358 -2.53 10.26 14.49
C TYR A 358 -2.16 9.49 13.23
N ALA A 359 -1.26 10.07 12.43
CA ALA A 359 -0.89 9.53 11.14
C ALA A 359 0.44 8.78 11.20
N PHE A 360 0.43 7.52 10.76
CA PHE A 360 1.59 6.64 10.83
C PHE A 360 1.52 5.52 9.78
N SER A 361 2.65 4.83 9.57
CA SER A 361 2.77 3.69 8.66
C SER A 361 2.44 2.35 9.34
N ASP A 362 2.39 1.28 8.54
CA ASP A 362 2.08 -0.08 8.97
C ASP A 362 0.60 -0.33 9.25
N LEU A 363 -0.28 0.50 8.69
CA LEU A 363 -1.72 0.31 8.81
C LEU A 363 -2.21 -0.62 7.71
N VAL A 364 -3.00 -1.61 8.08
CA VAL A 364 -3.65 -2.56 7.16
C VAL A 364 -5.16 -2.37 7.24
N PHE A 365 -5.78 -2.09 6.10
CA PHE A 365 -7.21 -1.87 6.00
C PHE A 365 -7.86 -2.79 4.98
N ALA A 366 -8.94 -3.45 5.35
CA ALA A 366 -9.73 -4.30 4.46
C ALA A 366 -10.57 -3.47 3.48
N ASN A 367 -10.78 -4.01 2.28
CA ASN A 367 -11.72 -3.52 1.28
C ASN A 367 -13.18 -3.84 1.69
N HIS A 368 -13.58 -3.34 2.86
CA HIS A 368 -14.92 -3.56 3.42
C HIS A 368 -16.08 -3.05 2.54
N LEU A 369 -15.81 -2.12 1.62
CA LEU A 369 -16.79 -1.64 0.63
C LEU A 369 -16.92 -2.60 -0.57
N GLY A 370 -15.89 -3.39 -0.84
CA GLY A 370 -15.89 -4.49 -1.80
C GLY A 370 -16.24 -5.84 -1.17
N ASP A 371 -17.02 -5.85 -0.09
CA ASP A 371 -17.51 -7.05 0.60
C ASP A 371 -16.45 -7.97 1.23
N VAL A 372 -15.22 -7.48 1.42
CA VAL A 372 -14.17 -8.23 2.12
C VAL A 372 -14.45 -8.26 3.62
N GLU A 373 -14.36 -9.45 4.21
CA GLU A 373 -14.54 -9.67 5.64
C GLU A 373 -13.26 -10.19 6.29
N THR A 374 -13.02 -9.78 7.53
CA THR A 374 -11.79 -10.12 8.25
C THR A 374 -12.04 -10.51 9.70
N ALA A 375 -11.14 -11.33 10.25
CA ALA A 375 -11.09 -11.71 11.66
C ALA A 375 -9.65 -11.83 12.15
N GLU A 376 -9.41 -11.56 13.44
CA GLU A 376 -8.18 -11.91 14.15
C GLU A 376 -8.35 -13.27 14.84
N VAL A 377 -7.33 -14.12 14.75
CA VAL A 377 -7.28 -15.42 15.44
C VAL A 377 -5.98 -15.52 16.24
N LEU A 378 -6.11 -15.80 17.54
CA LEU A 378 -4.95 -16.00 18.41
C LEU A 378 -4.40 -17.42 18.30
N THR A 379 -3.08 -17.55 18.29
CA THR A 379 -2.39 -18.86 18.19
C THR A 379 -2.60 -19.75 19.42
N SER A 380 -3.04 -19.16 20.54
CA SER A 380 -3.48 -19.88 21.74
C SER A 380 -4.78 -20.66 21.53
N THR A 381 -5.59 -20.28 20.54
CA THR A 381 -6.83 -21.01 20.17
C THR A 381 -6.52 -22.14 19.19
N VAL A 382 -5.72 -21.84 18.16
CA VAL A 382 -5.29 -22.77 17.12
C VAL A 382 -4.07 -22.18 16.41
N SER A 383 -3.06 -23.00 16.09
CA SER A 383 -1.87 -22.50 15.38
C SER A 383 -2.21 -22.14 13.94
N TYR A 384 -1.43 -21.24 13.34
CA TYR A 384 -1.58 -20.89 11.91
C TYR A 384 -1.53 -22.14 11.01
N ASP A 385 -0.58 -23.04 11.26
CA ASP A 385 -0.41 -24.24 10.43
C ASP A 385 -1.59 -25.21 10.57
N ALA A 386 -2.15 -25.35 11.78
CA ALA A 386 -3.28 -26.24 12.05
C ALA A 386 -4.64 -25.65 11.65
N PHE A 387 -4.74 -24.35 11.38
CA PHE A 387 -6.00 -23.71 10.98
C PHE A 387 -6.45 -24.18 9.59
N ALA A 388 -7.66 -24.73 9.52
CA ALA A 388 -8.28 -25.29 8.32
C ALA A 388 -9.79 -24.97 8.25
N GLU A 389 -10.47 -25.40 7.19
CA GLU A 389 -11.89 -25.10 6.95
C GLU A 389 -12.81 -25.43 8.14
N ALA A 390 -12.56 -26.54 8.83
CA ALA A 390 -13.33 -26.94 10.01
C ALA A 390 -13.28 -25.93 11.17
N ASN A 391 -12.29 -25.03 11.20
CA ASN A 391 -12.19 -23.99 12.22
C ASN A 391 -13.06 -22.76 11.91
N LEU A 392 -13.52 -22.60 10.66
CA LEU A 392 -14.24 -21.39 10.24
C LEU A 392 -15.55 -21.19 11.01
N SER A 393 -16.21 -22.27 11.43
CA SER A 393 -17.45 -22.17 12.23
C SER A 393 -17.25 -21.52 13.60
N ALA A 394 -16.01 -21.42 14.08
CA ALA A 394 -15.66 -20.76 15.34
C ALA A 394 -15.13 -19.33 15.16
N VAL A 395 -15.00 -18.86 13.91
CA VAL A 395 -14.47 -17.53 13.58
C VAL A 395 -15.60 -16.61 13.14
N THR A 396 -15.72 -15.45 13.81
CA THR A 396 -16.67 -14.40 13.40
C THR A 396 -15.95 -13.41 12.50
N LEU A 397 -16.22 -13.48 11.20
CA LEU A 397 -15.75 -12.50 10.22
C LEU A 397 -16.59 -11.22 10.32
N THR A 398 -15.95 -10.07 10.11
CA THR A 398 -16.61 -8.76 10.14
C THR A 398 -16.23 -7.93 8.92
N LYS A 399 -17.13 -7.05 8.48
CA LYS A 399 -16.86 -6.01 7.46
C LYS A 399 -16.17 -4.78 8.05
N ASN A 400 -15.46 -4.92 9.17
CA ASN A 400 -14.74 -3.79 9.74
C ASN A 400 -13.49 -3.51 8.91
N ARG A 401 -13.29 -2.24 8.55
CA ARG A 401 -12.13 -1.79 7.77
C ARG A 401 -10.80 -2.10 8.46
N ASN A 402 -10.76 -2.02 9.79
CA ASN A 402 -9.52 -1.97 10.58
C ASN A 402 -9.33 -3.16 11.52
N THR A 403 -9.98 -4.31 11.28
CA THR A 403 -9.78 -5.54 12.08
C THR A 403 -8.30 -5.88 12.22
N ILE A 404 -7.51 -5.72 11.14
CA ILE A 404 -6.05 -5.87 11.18
C ILE A 404 -5.42 -4.58 11.72
N GLY A 405 -5.67 -3.44 11.07
CA GLY A 405 -5.24 -2.12 11.51
C GLY A 405 -3.74 -2.07 11.81
N SER A 406 -3.39 -1.64 13.03
CA SER A 406 -2.04 -1.69 13.58
C SER A 406 -1.79 -2.91 14.49
N GLY A 407 -2.80 -3.77 14.69
CA GLY A 407 -2.82 -4.84 15.68
C GLY A 407 -1.77 -5.92 15.45
N TRP A 408 -1.32 -6.10 14.21
CA TRP A 408 -0.35 -7.11 13.78
C TRP A 408 1.09 -6.87 14.21
N ARG A 409 1.42 -5.66 14.66
CA ARG A 409 2.80 -5.27 15.00
C ARG A 409 2.91 -4.50 16.31
N ALA A 410 4.11 -4.41 16.83
CA ALA A 410 4.48 -3.54 17.94
C ALA A 410 5.62 -2.59 17.51
N THR A 411 5.48 -1.30 17.85
CA THR A 411 6.54 -0.27 17.64
C THR A 411 7.16 0.21 18.94
N THR A 412 6.72 -0.32 20.08
CA THR A 412 7.27 -0.07 21.40
C THR A 412 7.33 -1.40 22.17
N GLY A 413 8.15 -1.48 23.21
CA GLY A 413 8.37 -2.73 23.94
C GLY A 413 9.11 -3.76 23.08
N ALA A 414 8.55 -4.96 22.94
CA ALA A 414 9.05 -5.97 22.01
C ALA A 414 8.69 -5.59 20.57
N VAL A 415 9.50 -4.74 19.95
CA VAL A 415 9.32 -4.25 18.57
C VAL A 415 9.43 -5.41 17.58
N GLY A 416 8.42 -5.54 16.71
CA GLY A 416 8.34 -6.65 15.76
C GLY A 416 6.90 -7.00 15.37
N VAL A 417 6.75 -7.94 14.45
CA VAL A 417 5.49 -8.64 14.20
C VAL A 417 5.05 -9.38 15.47
N LYS A 418 3.75 -9.33 15.77
CA LYS A 418 3.18 -10.11 16.86
C LYS A 418 2.90 -11.54 16.39
N ALA A 419 3.68 -12.50 16.88
CA ALA A 419 3.57 -13.91 16.53
C ALA A 419 2.44 -14.67 17.26
N ASP A 420 1.71 -14.01 18.16
CA ASP A 420 0.60 -14.58 18.94
C ASP A 420 -0.72 -14.62 18.16
N ARG A 421 -0.74 -14.15 16.91
CA ARG A 421 -1.95 -14.01 16.09
C ARG A 421 -1.70 -14.19 14.60
N PHE A 422 -2.78 -14.49 13.89
CA PHE A 422 -2.89 -14.40 12.45
C PHE A 422 -4.30 -13.91 12.10
N TYR A 423 -4.57 -13.72 10.82
CA TYR A 423 -5.82 -13.16 10.33
C TYR A 423 -6.49 -14.11 9.37
N VAL A 424 -7.82 -14.08 9.36
CA VAL A 424 -8.65 -14.74 8.35
C VAL A 424 -9.27 -13.65 7.50
N ILE A 425 -9.18 -13.79 6.18
CA ILE A 425 -9.68 -12.82 5.20
C ILE A 425 -10.58 -13.60 4.24
N LYS A 426 -11.84 -13.18 4.12
CA LYS A 426 -12.75 -13.65 3.08
C LYS A 426 -12.87 -12.58 2.01
N ASP A 427 -12.45 -12.90 0.80
CA ASP A 427 -12.49 -11.99 -0.35
C ASP A 427 -13.92 -11.81 -0.90
N ALA A 428 -14.07 -10.91 -1.87
CA ALA A 428 -15.34 -10.62 -2.54
C ALA A 428 -15.93 -11.83 -3.29
N ALA A 429 -15.08 -12.77 -3.71
CA ALA A 429 -15.48 -14.01 -4.38
C ALA A 429 -15.83 -15.15 -3.40
N GLY A 430 -15.71 -14.91 -2.09
CA GLY A 430 -15.99 -15.88 -1.04
C GLY A 430 -14.85 -16.86 -0.75
N ASN A 431 -13.68 -16.71 -1.36
CA ASN A 431 -12.51 -17.46 -0.95
C ASN A 431 -12.07 -17.00 0.44
N VAL A 432 -11.70 -17.94 1.29
CA VAL A 432 -11.24 -17.68 2.65
C VAL A 432 -9.76 -18.04 2.74
N TYR A 433 -8.96 -17.05 3.13
CA TYR A 433 -7.53 -17.14 3.33
C TYR A 433 -7.18 -17.00 4.81
N LYS A 434 -6.11 -17.69 5.24
CA LYS A 434 -5.38 -17.35 6.47
C LYS A 434 -4.13 -16.58 6.10
N LEU A 435 -3.80 -15.54 6.85
CA LEU A 435 -2.65 -14.66 6.61
C LEU A 435 -1.92 -14.36 7.92
N LYS A 436 -0.59 -14.50 7.94
CA LYS A 436 0.27 -14.02 9.02
C LYS A 436 1.35 -13.10 8.47
N PHE A 437 1.70 -12.08 9.25
CA PHE A 437 2.90 -11.30 8.99
C PHE A 437 4.12 -12.08 9.49
N ILE A 438 5.27 -11.87 8.84
CA ILE A 438 6.55 -12.54 9.16
C ILE A 438 7.53 -11.53 9.76
N SER A 439 7.74 -10.41 9.07
CA SER A 439 8.68 -9.37 9.50
C SER A 439 8.35 -8.03 8.84
N PHE A 440 8.81 -6.93 9.41
CA PHE A 440 8.64 -5.58 8.80
C PHE A 440 9.72 -4.58 9.22
N THR A 441 10.66 -4.97 10.08
CA THR A 441 11.68 -4.07 10.62
C THR A 441 12.95 -4.84 10.98
N THR A 442 14.05 -4.14 11.21
CA THR A 442 15.33 -4.81 11.48
C THR A 442 15.31 -5.67 12.75
N GLN A 443 14.44 -5.36 13.72
CA GLN A 443 14.29 -6.10 14.98
C GLN A 443 13.66 -7.50 14.80
N ASP A 444 12.90 -7.73 13.72
CA ASP A 444 12.35 -9.03 13.36
C ASP A 444 12.94 -9.59 12.06
N GLY A 445 14.10 -9.07 11.65
CA GLY A 445 14.81 -9.50 10.44
C GLY A 445 14.18 -9.01 9.13
N GLY A 446 13.22 -8.10 9.17
CA GLY A 446 12.62 -7.47 8.01
C GLY A 446 13.25 -6.12 7.62
N VAL A 447 12.66 -5.48 6.61
CA VAL A 447 13.07 -4.16 6.12
C VAL A 447 11.91 -3.19 6.27
N ARG A 448 12.16 -2.04 6.90
CA ARG A 448 11.12 -1.02 7.12
C ARG A 448 10.58 -0.53 5.79
N GLY A 449 9.25 -0.47 5.68
CA GLY A 449 8.57 -0.12 4.43
C GLY A 449 8.29 -1.32 3.50
N TYR A 450 8.81 -2.50 3.85
CA TYR A 450 8.65 -3.73 3.07
C TYR A 450 8.22 -4.92 3.97
N PRO A 451 7.02 -4.89 4.58
CA PRO A 451 6.52 -6.01 5.35
C PRO A 451 6.48 -7.31 4.54
N LYS A 452 6.95 -8.39 5.15
CA LYS A 452 6.81 -9.74 4.63
C LYS A 452 5.62 -10.42 5.30
N LEU A 453 4.82 -11.12 4.51
CA LEU A 453 3.68 -11.91 4.97
C LEU A 453 3.62 -13.26 4.27
N GLN A 454 2.87 -14.19 4.85
CA GLN A 454 2.51 -15.46 4.26
C GLN A 454 1.00 -15.62 4.35
N TYR A 455 0.40 -16.16 3.30
CA TYR A 455 -0.99 -16.54 3.31
C TYR A 455 -1.22 -17.90 2.63
N ALA A 456 -2.35 -18.52 2.92
CA ALA A 456 -2.76 -19.78 2.31
C ALA A 456 -4.29 -19.86 2.20
N LEU A 457 -4.77 -20.52 1.15
CA LEU A 457 -6.19 -20.80 0.98
C LEU A 457 -6.65 -21.77 2.08
N VAL A 458 -7.77 -21.43 2.70
CA VAL A 458 -8.46 -22.27 3.70
C VAL A 458 -9.69 -22.91 3.08
N LYS A 459 -10.43 -22.13 2.29
CA LYS A 459 -11.64 -22.58 1.60
C LYS A 459 -11.81 -21.78 0.31
N LYS A 460 -12.07 -22.45 -0.81
CA LYS A 460 -12.45 -21.81 -2.06
C LYS A 460 -13.90 -21.29 -2.00
N GLY A 461 -14.16 -20.12 -2.58
CA GLY A 461 -15.52 -19.62 -2.80
C GLY A 461 -16.33 -20.56 -3.70
N GLU A 462 -17.66 -20.53 -3.54
CA GLU A 462 -18.59 -21.38 -4.30
C GLU A 462 -18.90 -20.82 -5.69
#